data_AF-A0A9E0WFD1-F1
#
_entry.id   AF-A0A9E0WFD1-F1
#
_cell.length_a   1.000
_cell.length_b   1.000
_cell.length_c   1.000
_cell.angle_alpha   90.00
_cell.angle_beta   90.00
_cell.angle_gamma   90.00
#
_symmetry.space_group_name_H-M   'P 1'
#
loop_
_entity.id
_entity.type
_entity.pdbx_description
1 polymer ?
#
loop_
_entity_poly.entity_id
_entity_poly.type
_entity_poly.pdbx_seq_one_letter_code
_entity_poly.pdbx_strand_id
1 'polypeptide(L)' 'MPANAVEHRVERIVDGDTVYLKDGTKVRLHGIDSPERDQPYGKQATHNLDKLIGRTVS' A
#
# COMPACT_ATOMS: atom_id res chain seq x y z
N MET A 1 -13.45 10.90 -6.80
CA MET A 1 -13.31 9.43 -6.88
C MET A 1 -13.90 8.97 -8.20
N PRO A 2 -13.28 8.00 -8.90
CA PRO A 2 -13.87 7.43 -10.09
C PRO A 2 -15.25 6.84 -9.76
N ALA A 3 -16.18 6.87 -10.71
CA ALA A 3 -17.58 6.51 -10.49
C ALA A 3 -17.78 5.06 -9.98
N ASN A 4 -16.75 4.23 -10.10
CA ASN A 4 -16.72 2.82 -9.71
C ASN A 4 -15.67 2.52 -8.61
N ALA A 5 -15.18 3.52 -7.89
CA ALA A 5 -14.32 3.30 -6.72
C ALA A 5 -15.09 2.56 -5.61
N VAL A 6 -14.44 1.61 -4.97
CA VAL A 6 -14.99 0.86 -3.83
C VAL A 6 -14.03 1.00 -2.67
N GLU A 7 -14.57 1.28 -1.48
CA GLU A 7 -13.75 1.38 -0.28
C GLU A 7 -13.37 0.00 0.26
N HIS A 8 -12.08 -0.20 0.53
CA HIS A 8 -11.53 -1.40 1.16
C HIS A 8 -10.72 -1.06 2.40
N ARG A 9 -10.74 -1.95 3.41
CA ARG A 9 -9.91 -1.83 4.60
C ARG A 9 -8.53 -2.42 4.36
N VAL A 10 -7.51 -1.66 4.74
CA VAL A 10 -6.12 -2.11 4.70
C VAL A 10 -5.85 -3.05 5.87
N GLU A 11 -5.23 -4.18 5.59
CA GLU A 11 -4.74 -5.10 6.61
C GLU A 11 -3.31 -4.79 7.02
N ARG A 12 -2.40 -4.70 6.04
CA ARG A 12 -0.99 -4.42 6.28
C ARG A 12 -0.32 -3.83 5.04
N ILE A 13 0.78 -3.15 5.29
CA ILE A 13 1.67 -2.63 4.26
C ILE A 13 2.86 -3.58 4.11
N VAL A 14 3.22 -3.89 2.86
CA VAL A 14 4.31 -4.81 2.55
C VAL A 14 5.62 -4.03 2.36
N ASP A 15 5.58 -3.06 1.46
CA ASP A 15 6.69 -2.19 1.04
C ASP A 15 6.12 -0.82 0.63
N GLY A 16 6.90 0.04 -0.04
CA GLY A 16 6.47 1.39 -0.40
C GLY A 16 5.49 1.50 -1.58
N ASP A 17 5.04 0.39 -2.17
CA ASP A 17 4.01 0.38 -3.22
C ASP A 17 2.99 -0.76 -3.11
N THR A 18 3.09 -1.62 -2.11
CA THR A 18 2.27 -2.82 -1.99
C THR A 18 1.56 -2.91 -0.64
N VAL A 19 0.27 -3.24 -0.68
CA VAL A 19 -0.57 -3.47 0.51
C VAL A 19 -1.39 -4.75 0.40
N TYR A 20 -1.76 -5.31 1.55
CA TYR A 20 -2.82 -6.31 1.65
C TYR A 20 -4.09 -5.68 2.20
N LEU A 21 -5.22 -6.01 1.60
CA LEU A 21 -6.55 -5.69 2.08
C LEU A 21 -7.06 -6.77 3.05
N LYS A 22 -8.07 -6.44 3.85
CA LYS A 22 -8.65 -7.36 4.85
C LYS A 22 -9.31 -8.60 4.26
N ASP A 23 -9.65 -8.60 2.98
CA ASP A 23 -10.16 -9.77 2.25
C ASP A 23 -9.03 -10.66 1.69
N GLY A 24 -7.76 -10.34 1.97
CA GLY A 24 -6.60 -11.07 1.48
C GLY A 24 -6.10 -10.60 0.11
N THR A 25 -6.77 -9.66 -0.53
CA THR A 25 -6.35 -9.11 -1.82
C THR A 25 -5.03 -8.35 -1.67
N LYS A 26 -4.05 -8.70 -2.53
CA LYS A 26 -2.79 -7.96 -2.67
C LYS A 26 -2.97 -6.88 -3.73
N VAL A 27 -2.67 -5.63 -3.37
CA VAL A 27 -2.75 -4.47 -4.27
C VAL A 27 -1.37 -3.86 -4.42
N ARG A 28 -0.96 -3.55 -5.66
CA ARG A 28 0.26 -2.81 -6.00
C ARG A 28 -0.09 -1.49 -6.67
N LEU A 29 0.59 -0.42 -6.27
CA LEU A 29 0.41 0.90 -6.86
C LEU A 29 1.00 0.92 -8.27
N HIS A 30 0.13 1.13 -9.27
CA HIS A 30 0.56 1.18 -10.66
C HIS A 30 1.49 2.36 -10.92
N GLY A 31 2.59 2.10 -11.63
CA GLY A 31 3.59 3.12 -12.01
C GLY A 31 4.62 3.44 -10.92
N ILE A 32 4.59 2.74 -9.79
CA ILE A 32 5.58 2.86 -8.72
C ILE A 32 6.33 1.52 -8.59
N ASP A 33 7.65 1.60 -8.47
CA ASP A 33 8.52 0.47 -8.13
C ASP A 33 9.37 0.86 -6.92
N SER A 34 8.97 0.39 -5.75
CA SER A 34 9.58 0.74 -4.47
C SER A 34 10.60 -0.31 -4.02
N PRO A 35 11.65 0.07 -3.27
CA PRO A 35 12.53 -0.92 -2.65
C PRO A 35 11.76 -1.84 -1.71
N GLU A 36 12.04 -3.14 -1.82
CA GLU A 36 11.53 -4.13 -0.88
C GLU A 36 12.07 -3.86 0.53
N ARG A 37 11.38 -4.36 1.56
CA ARG A 37 11.64 -3.98 2.96
C ARG A 37 13.08 -4.26 3.45
N ASP A 38 13.76 -5.25 2.88
CA ASP A 38 15.14 -5.64 3.18
C ASP A 38 16.19 -4.97 2.29
N GLN A 39 15.77 -4.21 1.28
CA GLN A 39 16.63 -3.41 0.42
C GLN A 39 16.96 -2.05 1.05
N PRO A 40 18.02 -1.36 0.57
CA PRO A 40 18.31 0.00 0.96
C PRO A 40 17.06 0.89 0.86
N TYR A 41 16.77 1.62 1.94
CA TYR A 41 15.61 2.51 2.08
C TYR A 41 14.22 1.83 2.11
N GLY A 42 14.12 0.50 2.07
CA GLY A 42 12.84 -0.22 2.08
C GLY A 42 12.00 0.04 3.33
N LYS A 43 12.63 0.11 4.51
CA LYS A 43 11.95 0.46 5.77
C LYS A 43 11.38 1.87 5.74
N GLN A 44 12.12 2.83 5.18
CA GLN A 44 11.69 4.22 5.04
C GLN A 44 10.53 4.34 4.05
N ALA A 45 10.61 3.63 2.91
CA ALA A 45 9.54 3.60 1.92
C ALA A 45 8.24 3.04 2.51
N THR A 46 8.33 1.90 3.22
CA THR A 46 7.20 1.28 3.93
C THR A 46 6.57 2.25 4.94
N HIS A 47 7.40 2.91 5.77
CA HIS A 47 6.93 3.85 6.79
C HIS A 47 6.30 5.11 6.20
N ASN A 48 6.82 5.58 5.06
CA ASN A 48 6.24 6.72 4.37
C ASN A 48 4.87 6.37 3.79
N LEU A 49 4.71 5.18 3.21
CA LEU A 49 3.39 4.73 2.74
C LEU A 49 2.41 4.61 3.91
N ASP A 50 2.84 4.06 5.05
CA ASP A 50 2.03 3.96 6.28
C ASP A 50 1.48 5.30 6.78
N LYS A 51 2.29 6.36 6.70
CA LYS A 51 1.85 7.71 7.07
C LYS A 51 0.86 8.32 6.08
N LEU A 52 0.96 7.95 4.80
CA LEU A 52 0.16 8.53 3.73
C LEU A 52 -1.21 7.88 3.61
N ILE A 53 -1.29 6.57 3.81
CA ILE A 53 -2.54 5.84 3.63
C ILE A 53 -3.31 5.72 4.94
N GLY A 54 -4.62 5.87 4.85
CA GLY A 54 -5.52 5.61 5.96
C GLY A 54 -5.77 4.12 6.17
N ARG A 55 -6.61 3.79 7.16
CA ARG A 55 -7.09 2.41 7.39
C ARG A 55 -8.03 1.91 6.29
N THR A 56 -8.53 2.81 5.44
CA THR A 56 -9.43 2.56 4.32
C THR A 56 -8.88 3.25 3.08
N VAL A 57 -9.01 2.61 1.91
CA VAL A 57 -8.59 3.11 0.59
C VAL A 57 -9.72 2.92 -0.42
N SER A 58 -9.83 3.77 -1.45
CA SER A 58 -10.90 3.78 -2.47
C SER A 58 -10.36 3.88 -3.88
#